data_AF-A0A832HS36-F1
#
_entry.id   AF-A0A832HS36-F1
#
_cell.length_a   1.000
_cell.length_b   1.000
_cell.length_c   1.000
_cell.angle_alpha   90.00
_cell.angle_beta   90.00
_cell.angle_gamma   90.00
#
_symmetry.space_group_name_H-M   'P 1'
#
loop_
_entity.id
_entity.type
_entity.pdbx_description
1 polymer ?
#
loop_
_entity_poly.entity_id
_entity_poly.type
_entity_poly.pdbx_seq_one_letter_code
_entity_poly.pdbx_strand_id
1 'polypeptide(L)'
;MRTISTVLLLCGLGIFLAGAETEPSWDTLERQFRQLPPEARRLLGPLFWLHGDESPERLQMYVEKVAEGGNGCFTTESRPHKDWLGEGWYHDLGICLAAAKKNGLKMWIFDEKWWPSGEVAGKVPQQYGSKRLLATATNITGPARFSAANFEGTNFIAVVSGRETADGIDGASLVDLTKDIRNGSLEWNVPDGNWKIIKFTYTVQKAGSRYLVDGASA
;
A
#
# COMPACT_ATOMS: atom_id res chain seq x y z
N MET A 1 -51.70 37.64 16.91
CA MET A 1 -50.28 38.05 16.95
C MET A 1 -49.44 36.80 17.19
N ARG A 2 -48.53 36.47 16.27
CA ARG A 2 -47.75 35.23 16.27
C ARG A 2 -46.64 35.31 17.32
N THR A 3 -46.63 34.36 18.25
CA THR A 3 -45.55 34.13 19.21
C THR A 3 -44.38 33.47 18.48
N ILE A 4 -43.23 34.14 18.44
CA ILE A 4 -41.98 33.59 17.91
C ILE A 4 -41.34 32.80 19.07
N SER A 5 -41.31 31.48 18.95
CA SER A 5 -40.52 30.61 19.84
C SER A 5 -39.06 30.62 19.40
N THR A 6 -38.20 31.24 20.19
CA THR A 6 -36.74 31.13 20.05
C THR A 6 -36.30 29.77 20.58
N VAL A 7 -35.95 28.85 19.67
CA VAL A 7 -35.27 27.61 20.01
C VAL A 7 -33.80 27.93 20.26
N LEU A 8 -33.36 27.93 21.51
CA LEU A 8 -31.94 27.94 21.85
C LEU A 8 -31.35 26.57 21.50
N LEU A 9 -30.53 26.54 20.45
CA LEU A 9 -29.71 25.39 20.09
C LEU A 9 -28.52 25.34 21.07
N LEU A 10 -28.60 24.47 22.08
CA LEU A 10 -27.46 24.14 22.94
C LEU A 10 -26.51 23.23 22.16
N CYS A 11 -25.52 23.84 21.51
CA CYS A 11 -24.36 23.13 21.00
C CYS A 11 -23.54 22.58 22.18
N GLY A 12 -23.72 21.31 22.50
CA GLY A 12 -22.85 20.60 23.43
C GLY A 12 -21.44 20.49 22.84
N LEU A 13 -20.50 21.27 23.36
CA LEU A 13 -19.08 20.98 23.20
C LEU A 13 -18.77 19.68 23.97
N GLY A 14 -18.80 18.56 23.27
CA GLY A 14 -18.21 17.33 23.75
C GLY A 14 -16.69 17.49 23.75
N ILE A 15 -16.12 17.84 24.91
CA ILE A 15 -14.68 17.78 25.13
C ILE A 15 -14.29 16.29 25.12
N PHE A 16 -13.70 15.82 24.03
CA PHE A 16 -12.99 14.54 24.02
C PHE A 16 -11.73 14.70 24.88
N LEU A 17 -11.83 14.38 26.17
CA LEU A 17 -10.66 14.09 26.99
C LEU A 17 -10.12 12.74 26.53
N ALA A 18 -9.11 12.77 25.67
CA ALA A 18 -8.24 11.62 25.47
C ALA A 18 -7.62 11.30 26.83
N GLY A 19 -8.09 10.25 27.49
CA GLY A 19 -7.50 9.77 28.73
C GLY A 19 -6.05 9.41 28.47
N ALA A 20 -5.12 10.09 29.14
CA ALA A 20 -3.74 9.63 29.19
C ALA A 20 -3.74 8.26 29.86
N GLU A 21 -3.40 7.21 29.13
CA GLU A 21 -3.18 5.89 29.75
C GLU A 21 -2.01 6.03 30.72
N THR A 22 -2.29 5.89 32.01
CA THR A 22 -1.27 5.87 33.06
C THR A 22 -0.38 4.65 32.86
N GLU A 23 0.94 4.85 32.87
CA GLU A 23 1.89 3.75 32.74
C GLU A 23 1.63 2.65 33.80
N PRO A 24 1.73 1.37 33.41
CA PRO A 24 1.51 0.27 34.34
C PRO A 24 2.57 0.24 35.44
N SER A 25 2.14 -0.05 36.66
CA SER A 25 3.04 -0.28 37.80
C SER A 25 4.05 -1.43 37.53
N TRP A 26 5.20 -1.39 38.21
CA TRP A 26 6.21 -2.44 38.14
C TRP A 26 5.66 -3.84 38.51
N ASP A 27 4.79 -3.94 39.51
CA ASP A 27 4.14 -5.20 39.88
C ASP A 27 3.25 -5.75 38.75
N THR A 28 2.63 -4.83 37.98
CA THR A 28 1.83 -5.21 36.81
C THR A 28 2.71 -5.70 35.68
N LEU A 29 3.82 -5.01 35.42
CA LEU A 29 4.80 -5.41 34.41
C LEU A 29 5.44 -6.76 34.74
N GLU A 30 5.87 -6.98 35.98
CA GLU A 30 6.44 -8.26 36.40
C GLU A 30 5.44 -9.40 36.24
N ARG A 31 4.18 -9.19 36.68
CA ARG A 31 3.11 -10.18 36.49
C ARG A 31 2.89 -10.49 35.01
N GLN A 32 2.78 -9.48 34.15
CA GLN A 32 2.57 -9.66 32.70
C GLN A 32 3.76 -10.33 32.01
N PHE A 33 4.98 -10.08 32.48
CA PHE A 33 6.18 -10.74 31.96
C PHE A 33 6.20 -12.23 32.33
N ARG A 34 5.84 -12.58 33.57
CA ARG A 34 5.78 -13.97 34.03
C ARG A 34 4.55 -14.72 33.51
N GLN A 35 3.44 -14.00 33.32
CA GLN A 35 2.15 -14.52 32.88
C GLN A 35 1.66 -13.68 31.72
N LEU A 36 2.10 -14.05 30.51
CA LEU A 36 1.73 -13.35 29.29
C LEU A 36 0.21 -13.30 29.16
N PRO A 37 -0.38 -12.09 28.99
CA PRO A 37 -1.81 -11.97 28.77
C PRO A 37 -2.18 -12.69 27.46
N PRO A 38 -3.39 -13.28 27.37
CA PRO A 38 -3.86 -13.96 26.15
C PRO A 38 -3.74 -13.09 24.89
N GLU A 39 -3.94 -11.78 25.05
CA GLU A 39 -3.81 -10.80 23.97
C GLU A 39 -2.38 -10.73 23.40
N ALA A 40 -1.36 -10.86 24.24
CA ALA A 40 0.04 -10.86 23.79
C ALA A 40 0.35 -12.08 22.91
N ARG A 41 -0.33 -13.20 23.14
CA ARG A 41 -0.16 -14.39 22.29
C ARG A 41 -0.62 -14.11 20.86
N ARG A 42 -1.59 -13.21 20.63
CA ARG A 42 -2.09 -12.87 19.29
C ARG A 42 -1.07 -12.11 18.44
N LEU A 43 0.02 -11.63 19.03
CA LEU A 43 1.15 -11.01 18.33
C LEU A 43 2.12 -12.06 17.76
N LEU A 44 1.95 -13.33 18.13
CA LEU A 44 2.79 -14.44 17.72
C LEU A 44 1.95 -15.48 16.99
N GLY A 45 2.39 -15.81 15.79
CA GLY A 45 1.77 -16.84 14.98
C GLY A 45 2.69 -17.31 13.86
N PRO A 46 2.69 -18.60 13.54
CA PRO A 46 3.49 -19.12 12.45
C PRO A 46 2.83 -18.82 11.10
N LEU A 47 3.65 -18.90 10.06
CA LEU A 47 3.16 -19.20 8.73
C LEU A 47 2.75 -20.68 8.69
N PHE A 48 1.49 -20.92 8.37
CA PHE A 48 0.85 -22.23 8.38
C PHE A 48 0.66 -22.71 6.95
N TRP A 49 1.56 -23.59 6.49
CA TRP A 49 1.59 -24.01 5.10
C TRP A 49 0.49 -25.01 4.81
N LEU A 50 -0.35 -24.68 3.83
CA LEU A 50 -1.37 -25.56 3.30
C LEU A 50 -0.87 -26.09 1.94
N HIS A 51 -0.84 -27.41 1.78
CA HIS A 51 -0.41 -28.07 0.54
C HIS A 51 -1.63 -28.44 -0.34
N GLY A 52 -2.78 -28.65 0.29
CA GLY A 52 -4.03 -29.03 -0.36
C GLY A 52 -4.13 -30.54 -0.58
N ASP A 53 -3.36 -31.33 0.17
CA ASP A 53 -3.43 -32.79 0.20
C ASP A 53 -3.54 -33.36 1.63
N GLU A 54 -3.61 -32.48 2.62
CA GLU A 54 -3.85 -32.83 4.02
C GLU A 54 -5.30 -33.28 4.25
N SER A 55 -5.50 -34.26 5.13
CA SER A 55 -6.86 -34.62 5.57
C SER A 55 -7.41 -33.57 6.54
N PRO A 56 -8.76 -33.49 6.72
CA PRO A 56 -9.36 -32.60 7.72
C PRO A 56 -8.81 -32.81 9.14
N GLU A 57 -8.56 -34.05 9.54
CA GLU A 57 -8.01 -34.40 10.85
C GLU A 57 -6.57 -33.90 10.98
N ARG A 58 -5.78 -33.97 9.91
CA ARG A 58 -4.40 -33.47 9.89
C ARG A 58 -4.36 -31.95 10.02
N LEU A 59 -5.22 -31.24 9.30
CA LEU A 59 -5.35 -29.77 9.41
C LEU A 59 -5.76 -29.35 10.82
N GLN A 60 -6.75 -30.03 11.41
CA GLN A 60 -7.18 -29.76 12.79
C GLN A 60 -6.04 -29.98 13.79
N MET A 61 -5.35 -31.13 13.70
CA MET A 61 -4.22 -31.45 14.58
C MET A 61 -3.09 -30.41 14.46
N TYR A 62 -2.80 -29.92 13.26
CA TYR A 62 -1.82 -28.86 13.07
C TYR A 62 -2.22 -27.54 13.75
N VAL A 63 -3.49 -27.13 13.63
CA VAL A 63 -3.98 -25.93 14.33
C VAL A 63 -3.95 -26.11 15.84
N GLU A 64 -4.26 -27.31 16.34
CA GLU A 64 -4.12 -27.63 17.77
C GLU A 64 -2.67 -27.51 18.24
N LYS A 65 -1.68 -27.92 17.42
CA LYS A 65 -0.26 -27.72 17.72
C LYS A 65 0.17 -26.26 17.76
N VAL A 66 -0.44 -25.39 16.95
CA VAL A 66 -0.22 -23.94 17.03
C VAL A 66 -0.63 -23.41 18.41
N ALA A 67 -1.81 -23.81 18.89
CA ALA A 67 -2.32 -23.42 20.20
C ALA A 67 -1.51 -24.02 21.36
N GLU A 68 -1.15 -25.30 21.28
CA GLU A 68 -0.28 -25.99 22.25
C GLU A 68 1.07 -25.29 22.39
N GLY A 69 1.61 -24.76 21.29
CA GLY A 69 2.84 -23.97 21.26
C GLY A 69 2.73 -22.56 21.87
N GLY A 70 1.55 -22.16 22.38
CA GLY A 70 1.34 -20.87 23.04
C GLY A 70 1.11 -19.68 22.10
N ASN A 71 0.91 -19.92 20.80
CA ASN A 71 0.55 -18.88 19.86
C ASN A 71 -0.92 -18.46 20.03
N GLY A 72 -1.23 -17.23 19.63
CA GLY A 72 -2.60 -16.70 19.62
C GLY A 72 -3.12 -16.45 18.21
N CYS A 73 -2.28 -16.62 17.18
CA CYS A 73 -2.71 -16.56 15.79
C CYS A 73 -1.89 -17.48 14.88
N PHE A 74 -2.30 -17.56 13.62
CA PHE A 74 -1.51 -18.11 12.51
C PHE A 74 -1.98 -17.50 11.20
N THR A 75 -1.12 -17.54 10.19
CA THR A 75 -1.45 -17.11 8.82
C THR A 75 -1.43 -18.32 7.91
N THR A 76 -2.57 -18.68 7.33
CA THR A 76 -2.63 -19.75 6.32
C THR A 76 -1.91 -19.30 5.06
N GLU A 77 -0.73 -19.86 4.85
CA GLU A 77 0.11 -19.60 3.69
C GLU A 77 -0.32 -20.54 2.57
N SER A 78 -0.69 -19.97 1.42
CA SER A 78 -1.10 -20.73 0.24
C SER A 78 0.06 -21.43 -0.47
N ARG A 79 1.27 -21.32 0.04
CA ARG A 79 2.42 -22.06 -0.47
C ARG A 79 2.50 -23.40 0.28
N PRO A 80 2.45 -24.56 -0.40
CA PRO A 80 2.35 -24.81 -1.84
C PRO A 80 0.96 -25.26 -2.33
N HIS A 81 -0.12 -24.71 -1.76
CA HIS A 81 -1.50 -25.11 -2.04
C HIS A 81 -1.82 -25.19 -3.53
N LYS A 82 -2.13 -26.41 -4.00
CA LYS A 82 -2.32 -26.72 -5.42
C LYS A 82 -3.53 -26.02 -6.06
N ASP A 83 -4.54 -25.70 -5.26
CA ASP A 83 -5.82 -25.12 -5.70
C ASP A 83 -6.09 -23.72 -5.11
N TRP A 84 -5.06 -22.87 -5.02
CA TRP A 84 -5.20 -21.51 -4.47
C TRP A 84 -6.35 -20.72 -5.14
N LEU A 85 -7.22 -20.13 -4.30
CA LEU A 85 -8.50 -19.49 -4.66
C LEU A 85 -9.53 -20.39 -5.36
N GLY A 86 -9.30 -21.70 -5.45
CA GLY A 86 -10.29 -22.70 -5.85
C GLY A 86 -11.08 -23.25 -4.67
N GLU A 87 -11.98 -24.19 -4.94
CA GLU A 87 -12.87 -24.79 -3.93
C GLU A 87 -12.08 -25.52 -2.83
N GLY A 88 -11.01 -26.23 -3.19
CA GLY A 88 -10.17 -26.95 -2.24
C GLY A 88 -9.48 -26.00 -1.25
N TRP A 89 -9.02 -24.84 -1.73
CA TRP A 89 -8.42 -23.83 -0.85
C TRP A 89 -9.43 -23.32 0.18
N TYR A 90 -10.63 -22.94 -0.25
CA TYR A 90 -11.64 -22.43 0.69
C TYR A 90 -12.17 -23.51 1.62
N HIS A 91 -12.24 -24.77 1.18
CA HIS A 91 -12.55 -25.91 2.02
C HIS A 91 -11.53 -26.07 3.17
N ASP A 92 -10.24 -26.08 2.85
CA ASP A 92 -9.16 -26.26 3.82
C ASP A 92 -9.05 -25.06 4.78
N LEU A 93 -9.25 -23.84 4.28
CA LEU A 93 -9.39 -22.64 5.11
C LEU A 93 -10.57 -22.77 6.08
N GLY A 94 -11.71 -23.32 5.63
CA GLY A 94 -12.88 -23.54 6.47
C GLY A 94 -12.60 -24.49 7.64
N ILE A 95 -11.89 -25.58 7.39
CA ILE A 95 -11.45 -26.53 8.43
C ILE A 95 -10.52 -25.84 9.43
N CYS A 96 -9.50 -25.12 8.93
CA CYS A 96 -8.56 -24.40 9.78
C CYS A 96 -9.26 -23.32 10.61
N LEU A 97 -10.22 -22.60 10.04
CA LEU A 97 -10.99 -21.56 10.73
C LEU A 97 -11.86 -22.15 11.85
N ALA A 98 -12.49 -23.30 11.62
CA ALA A 98 -13.27 -24.00 12.64
C ALA A 98 -12.37 -24.44 13.81
N ALA A 99 -11.21 -25.03 13.51
CA ALA A 99 -10.22 -25.41 14.52
C ALA A 99 -9.64 -24.20 15.26
N ALA A 100 -9.40 -23.08 14.57
CA ALA A 100 -8.92 -21.84 15.16
C ALA A 100 -9.91 -21.30 16.20
N LYS A 101 -11.21 -21.26 15.86
CA LYS A 101 -12.28 -20.85 16.78
C LYS A 101 -12.34 -21.72 18.04
N LYS A 102 -12.24 -23.05 17.87
CA LYS A 102 -12.22 -24.00 19.01
C LYS A 102 -11.04 -23.76 19.95
N ASN A 103 -9.89 -23.34 19.42
CA ASN A 103 -8.66 -23.12 20.18
C ASN A 103 -8.40 -21.65 20.56
N GLY A 104 -9.34 -20.74 20.32
CA GLY A 104 -9.18 -19.31 20.65
C GLY A 104 -8.10 -18.59 19.83
N LEU A 105 -7.77 -19.10 18.64
CA LEU A 105 -6.76 -18.54 17.73
C LEU A 105 -7.38 -17.54 16.75
N LYS A 106 -6.63 -16.49 16.41
CA LYS A 106 -6.92 -15.63 15.26
C LYS A 106 -6.30 -16.23 14.00
N MET A 107 -7.10 -16.40 12.96
CA MET A 107 -6.62 -16.87 11.66
C MET A 107 -6.50 -15.70 10.68
N TRP A 108 -5.39 -15.64 9.97
CA TRP A 108 -5.14 -14.75 8.85
C TRP A 108 -4.99 -15.55 7.56
N ILE A 109 -5.26 -14.92 6.41
CA ILE A 109 -5.10 -15.53 5.09
C ILE A 109 -3.99 -14.80 4.36
N PHE A 110 -3.06 -15.55 3.76
CA PHE A 110 -2.06 -14.98 2.85
C PHE A 110 -2.74 -14.66 1.52
N ASP A 111 -2.74 -13.38 1.13
CA ASP A 111 -3.51 -12.81 0.01
C ASP A 111 -2.84 -12.96 -1.36
N GLU A 112 -1.87 -13.86 -1.46
CA GLU A 112 -1.08 -14.11 -2.65
C GLU A 112 -0.76 -15.60 -2.77
N LYS A 113 -0.57 -16.11 -3.99
CA LYS A 113 -0.25 -17.53 -4.21
C LYS A 113 1.12 -17.94 -3.65
N TRP A 114 2.13 -17.09 -3.78
CA TRP A 114 3.52 -17.39 -3.43
C TRP A 114 4.32 -16.12 -3.09
N TRP A 115 5.36 -16.23 -2.25
CA TRP A 115 6.31 -15.14 -2.01
C TRP A 115 7.45 -15.13 -3.06
N PRO A 116 7.88 -13.98 -3.61
CA PRO A 116 7.49 -12.61 -3.28
C PRO A 116 6.09 -12.24 -3.76
N SER A 117 5.42 -11.35 -3.02
CA SER A 117 4.02 -10.99 -3.26
C SER A 117 3.83 -9.86 -4.27
N GLY A 118 2.58 -9.70 -4.72
CA GLY A 118 2.15 -8.62 -5.61
C GLY A 118 1.91 -9.08 -7.05
N GLU A 119 1.95 -10.37 -7.33
CA GLU A 119 1.78 -10.93 -8.68
C GLU A 119 0.37 -11.49 -8.94
N VAL A 120 -0.46 -11.67 -7.91
CA VAL A 120 -1.81 -12.27 -8.02
C VAL A 120 -1.73 -13.59 -8.80
N ALA A 121 -0.84 -14.50 -8.39
CA ALA A 121 -0.46 -15.71 -9.11
C ALA A 121 0.02 -15.49 -10.57
N GLY A 122 0.68 -14.36 -10.84
CA GLY A 122 1.12 -13.95 -12.18
C GLY A 122 0.00 -13.42 -13.08
N LYS A 123 -1.16 -13.07 -12.51
CA LYS A 123 -2.34 -12.61 -13.26
C LYS A 123 -2.55 -11.11 -13.26
N VAL A 124 -1.63 -10.31 -12.69
CA VAL A 124 -1.75 -8.83 -12.73
C VAL A 124 -1.86 -8.35 -14.19
N PRO A 125 -2.98 -7.72 -14.58
CA PRO A 125 -3.10 -7.08 -15.88
C PRO A 125 -2.13 -5.90 -16.00
N GLN A 126 -1.57 -5.66 -17.20
CA GLN A 126 -0.60 -4.59 -17.44
C GLN A 126 -1.08 -3.21 -16.94
N GLN A 127 -2.36 -2.89 -17.09
CA GLN A 127 -2.92 -1.61 -16.66
C GLN A 127 -2.83 -1.36 -15.15
N TYR A 128 -2.77 -2.44 -14.35
CA TYR A 128 -2.57 -2.40 -12.90
C TYR A 128 -1.13 -2.72 -12.49
N GLY A 129 -0.23 -2.84 -13.47
CA GLY A 129 1.18 -3.10 -13.22
C GLY A 129 1.91 -1.89 -12.65
N SER A 130 2.88 -2.16 -11.79
CA SER A 130 3.80 -1.19 -11.20
C SER A 130 4.41 -0.29 -12.28
N LYS A 131 4.46 1.01 -11.99
CA LYS A 131 4.93 2.03 -12.93
C LYS A 131 6.30 2.53 -12.52
N ARG A 132 7.16 2.78 -13.51
CA ARG A 132 8.44 3.46 -13.32
C ARG A 132 8.38 4.85 -13.94
N LEU A 133 8.67 5.86 -13.12
CA LEU A 133 8.82 7.25 -13.57
C LEU A 133 10.06 7.36 -14.47
N LEU A 134 9.89 8.03 -15.60
CA LEU A 134 10.95 8.35 -16.56
C LEU A 134 11.02 9.88 -16.70
N ALA A 135 12.24 10.39 -16.82
CA ALA A 135 12.50 11.80 -17.04
C ALA A 135 13.40 11.97 -18.28
N THR A 136 12.98 12.81 -19.21
CA THR A 136 13.82 13.26 -20.33
C THR A 136 14.01 14.75 -20.24
N ALA A 137 15.25 15.21 -20.38
CA ALA A 137 15.60 16.62 -20.22
C ALA A 137 16.12 17.21 -21.54
N THR A 138 15.73 18.45 -21.81
CA THR A 138 16.27 19.26 -22.91
C THR A 138 16.84 20.54 -22.32
N ASN A 139 18.09 20.85 -22.66
CA ASN A 139 18.74 22.09 -22.25
C ASN A 139 18.44 23.19 -23.28
N ILE A 140 18.20 24.40 -22.79
CA ILE A 140 17.98 25.58 -23.63
C ILE A 140 18.50 26.84 -22.92
N THR A 141 19.16 27.71 -23.67
CA THR A 141 19.61 29.02 -23.18
C THR A 141 18.65 30.09 -23.70
N GLY A 142 18.07 30.87 -22.78
CA GLY A 142 17.25 32.03 -23.12
C GLY A 142 18.05 33.33 -23.21
N PRO A 143 17.44 34.43 -23.67
CA PRO A 143 16.04 34.52 -24.09
C PRO A 143 15.79 33.79 -25.43
N ALA A 144 14.84 32.87 -25.44
CA ALA A 144 14.53 32.03 -26.61
C ALA A 144 13.05 31.60 -26.60
N ARG A 145 12.54 31.19 -27.76
CA ARG A 145 11.23 30.52 -27.88
C ARG A 145 11.46 29.02 -27.94
N PHE A 146 10.91 28.28 -26.98
CA PHE A 146 10.84 26.83 -27.02
C PHE A 146 9.50 26.39 -27.62
N SER A 147 9.53 25.45 -28.56
CA SER A 147 8.34 24.77 -29.07
C SER A 147 8.67 23.31 -29.33
N ALA A 148 7.89 22.40 -28.75
CA ALA A 148 8.03 20.96 -28.99
C ALA A 148 6.69 20.24 -28.82
N ALA A 149 6.49 19.21 -29.64
CA ALA A 149 5.31 18.33 -29.61
C ALA A 149 5.52 17.15 -28.65
N ASN A 150 4.53 16.25 -28.62
CA ASN A 150 4.52 15.00 -27.84
C ASN A 150 4.43 15.19 -26.31
N PHE A 151 3.77 16.25 -25.82
CA PHE A 151 3.43 16.44 -24.40
C PHE A 151 2.00 15.95 -24.10
N GLU A 152 1.70 14.72 -24.50
CA GLU A 152 0.38 14.10 -24.39
C GLU A 152 0.50 12.58 -24.24
N GLY A 153 -0.64 11.91 -24.15
CA GLY A 153 -0.73 10.46 -24.01
C GLY A 153 -1.04 10.03 -22.57
N THR A 154 -1.49 8.78 -22.42
CA THR A 154 -1.91 8.23 -21.12
C THR A 154 -0.75 8.09 -20.13
N ASN A 155 0.50 8.06 -20.62
CA ASN A 155 1.68 7.94 -19.79
C ASN A 155 2.39 9.27 -19.48
N PHE A 156 1.88 10.38 -20.01
CA PHE A 156 2.40 11.70 -19.69
C PHE A 156 1.98 12.11 -18.26
N ILE A 157 2.92 12.69 -17.51
CA ILE A 157 2.67 13.12 -16.12
C ILE A 157 2.76 14.64 -16.02
N ALA A 158 3.91 15.21 -16.35
CA ALA A 158 4.17 16.63 -16.19
C ALA A 158 5.35 17.08 -17.05
N VAL A 159 5.47 18.38 -17.23
CA VAL A 159 6.70 19.03 -17.70
C VAL A 159 7.04 20.18 -16.77
N VAL A 160 8.25 20.16 -16.23
CA VAL A 160 8.75 21.17 -15.30
C VAL A 160 10.06 21.71 -15.86
N SER A 161 10.25 23.03 -15.80
CA SER A 161 11.54 23.64 -16.09
C SER A 161 12.21 24.16 -14.83
N GLY A 162 13.54 24.22 -14.83
CA GLY A 162 14.32 24.91 -13.81
C GLY A 162 15.64 25.42 -14.39
N ARG A 163 16.14 26.50 -13.81
CA ARG A 163 17.42 27.13 -14.16
C ARG A 163 18.56 26.19 -13.79
N GLU A 164 19.47 25.98 -14.73
CA GLU A 164 20.68 25.18 -14.52
C GLU A 164 21.79 26.06 -13.92
N THR A 165 22.45 25.52 -12.90
CA THR A 165 23.57 26.11 -12.16
C THR A 165 24.74 25.12 -12.15
N ALA A 166 25.88 25.53 -11.59
CA ALA A 166 27.04 24.65 -11.46
C ALA A 166 26.75 23.39 -10.59
N ASP A 167 25.84 23.51 -9.62
CA ASP A 167 25.52 22.45 -8.65
C ASP A 167 24.26 21.65 -9.03
N GLY A 168 23.68 21.92 -10.21
CA GLY A 168 22.44 21.29 -10.68
C GLY A 168 21.32 22.29 -10.92
N ILE A 169 20.07 21.87 -10.71
CA ILE A 169 18.89 22.71 -10.95
C ILE A 169 18.58 23.54 -9.70
N ASP A 170 18.42 24.86 -9.88
CA ASP A 170 17.95 25.74 -8.80
C ASP A 170 16.46 25.45 -8.49
N GLY A 171 16.19 24.91 -7.31
CA GLY A 171 14.85 24.55 -6.87
C GLY A 171 13.89 25.74 -6.76
N ALA A 172 14.39 26.95 -6.49
CA ALA A 172 13.56 28.15 -6.40
C ALA A 172 13.11 28.65 -7.79
N SER A 173 13.77 28.20 -8.85
CA SER A 173 13.47 28.57 -10.23
C SER A 173 12.48 27.63 -10.93
N LEU A 174 11.96 26.61 -10.23
CA LEU A 174 11.09 25.61 -10.86
C LEU A 174 9.78 26.23 -11.36
N VAL A 175 9.45 25.93 -12.61
CA VAL A 175 8.21 26.35 -13.26
C VAL A 175 7.49 25.12 -13.79
N ASP A 176 6.24 24.90 -13.36
CA ASP A 176 5.35 23.89 -13.93
C ASP A 176 4.81 24.39 -15.28
N LEU A 177 5.29 23.80 -16.37
CA LEU A 177 4.91 24.14 -17.73
C LEU A 177 3.75 23.27 -18.24
N THR A 178 3.26 22.33 -17.43
CA THR A 178 2.21 21.37 -17.83
C THR A 178 0.93 22.10 -18.26
N LYS A 179 0.63 23.23 -17.61
CA LYS A 179 -0.56 24.03 -17.88
C LYS A 179 -0.49 24.81 -19.19
N ASP A 180 0.69 24.93 -19.79
CA ASP A 180 0.91 25.67 -21.02
C ASP A 180 0.83 24.78 -22.27
N ILE A 181 0.60 23.48 -22.10
CA ILE A 181 0.42 22.54 -23.21
C ILE A 181 -0.91 22.81 -23.92
N ARG A 182 -0.88 22.90 -25.25
CA ARG A 182 -2.05 23.04 -26.11
C ARG A 182 -1.94 22.01 -27.24
N ASN A 183 -2.97 21.19 -27.43
CA ASN A 183 -3.00 20.15 -28.46
C ASN A 183 -1.72 19.28 -28.50
N GLY A 184 -1.29 18.81 -27.32
CA GLY A 184 -0.08 17.98 -27.18
C GLY A 184 1.25 18.69 -27.43
N SER A 185 1.25 20.01 -27.63
CA SER A 185 2.45 20.81 -27.88
C SER A 185 2.68 21.82 -26.76
N LEU A 186 3.94 21.95 -26.34
CA LEU A 186 4.37 22.95 -25.38
C LEU A 186 5.02 24.11 -26.13
N GLU A 187 4.57 25.32 -25.84
CA GLU A 187 5.24 26.55 -26.23
C GLU A 187 5.59 27.39 -25.02
N TRP A 188 6.84 27.85 -24.93
CA TRP A 188 7.29 28.62 -23.78
C TRP A 188 8.32 29.68 -24.18
N ASN A 189 8.19 30.88 -23.59
CA ASN A 189 9.21 31.93 -23.69
C ASN A 189 10.23 31.69 -22.59
N VAL A 190 11.39 31.15 -22.97
CA VAL A 190 12.49 30.85 -22.05
C VAL A 190 13.10 32.17 -21.57
N PRO A 191 13.11 32.45 -20.26
CA PRO A 191 13.75 33.64 -19.71
C PRO A 191 15.28 33.60 -19.90
N ASP A 192 15.93 34.74 -19.70
CA ASP A 192 17.40 34.82 -19.74
C ASP A 192 18.08 33.80 -18.82
N GLY A 193 19.15 33.19 -19.34
CA GLY A 193 20.00 32.19 -18.68
C GLY A 193 19.81 30.75 -19.19
N ASN A 194 20.47 29.81 -18.52
CA ASN A 194 20.46 28.39 -18.89
C ASN A 194 19.33 27.65 -18.16
N TRP A 195 18.52 26.92 -18.90
CA TRP A 195 17.36 26.22 -18.39
C TRP A 195 17.36 24.76 -18.84
N LYS A 196 16.78 23.92 -17.99
CA LYS A 196 16.47 22.53 -18.30
C LYS A 196 14.96 22.37 -18.31
N ILE A 197 14.41 21.81 -19.39
CA ILE A 197 13.00 21.44 -19.51
C ILE A 197 12.93 19.93 -19.32
N ILE A 198 12.28 19.48 -18.25
CA ILE A 198 12.20 18.07 -17.86
C ILE A 198 10.78 17.59 -18.08
N LYS A 199 10.63 16.66 -19.02
CA LYS A 199 9.38 15.94 -19.27
C LYS A 199 9.37 14.66 -18.44
N PHE A 200 8.34 14.50 -17.62
CA PHE A 200 8.07 13.30 -16.83
C PHE A 200 6.99 12.45 -17.50
N THR A 201 7.28 11.17 -17.68
CA THR A 201 6.34 10.15 -18.16
C THR A 201 6.48 8.91 -17.29
N TYR A 202 5.60 7.92 -17.45
CA TYR A 202 5.82 6.59 -16.88
C TYR A 202 5.89 5.50 -17.95
N THR A 203 6.43 4.36 -17.53
CA THR A 203 6.28 3.09 -18.23
C THR A 203 5.84 2.01 -17.25
N VAL A 204 5.03 1.05 -17.71
CA VAL A 204 4.69 -0.11 -16.88
C VAL A 204 5.88 -1.05 -16.85
N GLN A 205 6.32 -1.43 -15.65
CA GLN A 205 7.49 -2.27 -15.43
C GLN A 205 7.09 -3.70 -15.07
N LYS A 206 7.81 -4.66 -15.65
CA LYS A 206 7.77 -6.07 -15.23
C LYS A 206 8.85 -6.35 -14.19
N ALA A 207 8.53 -7.21 -13.23
CA ALA A 207 9.49 -7.91 -12.39
C ALA A 207 9.77 -9.28 -13.04
N GLY A 208 10.95 -9.45 -13.63
CA GLY A 208 11.22 -10.61 -14.48
C GLY A 208 10.27 -10.66 -15.68
N SER A 209 9.45 -11.72 -15.77
CA SER A 209 8.46 -11.89 -16.84
C SER A 209 7.04 -11.45 -16.47
N ARG A 210 6.79 -11.04 -15.22
CA ARG A 210 5.46 -10.79 -14.65
C ARG A 210 5.26 -9.32 -14.27
N TYR A 211 4.00 -8.90 -14.13
CA TYR A 211 3.66 -7.59 -13.57
C TYR A 211 3.42 -7.73 -12.06
N LEU A 212 3.86 -6.71 -11.32
CA LEU A 212 3.49 -6.54 -9.91
C LEU A 212 2.37 -5.50 -9.81
N VAL A 213 1.41 -5.67 -8.91
CA VAL A 213 0.36 -4.69 -8.65
C VAL A 213 0.99 -3.35 -8.29
N ASP A 214 0.50 -2.28 -8.90
CA ASP A 214 0.83 -0.92 -8.54
C ASP A 214 0.14 -0.57 -7.21
N GLY A 215 0.94 -0.36 -6.15
CA GLY A 215 0.45 0.02 -4.83
C GLY A 215 -0.04 1.47 -4.70
N ALA A 216 0.07 2.29 -5.75
CA ALA A 216 -0.19 3.73 -5.71
C ALA A 216 -1.29 4.22 -6.67
N SER A 217 -1.86 3.33 -7.50
CA SER A 217 -2.95 3.70 -8.43
C SER A 217 -4.31 3.30 -7.85
N ALA A 218 -4.94 4.22 -7.11
CA ALA A 218 -6.35 4.14 -6.71
C ALA A 218 -7.20 5.13 -7.51
#